data_AF-A0A523E8Q5-F1
#
_entry.id   AF-A0A523E8Q5-F1
#
_cell.length_a   1.000
_cell.length_b   1.000
_cell.length_c   1.000
_cell.angle_alpha   90.00
_cell.angle_beta   90.00
_cell.angle_gamma   90.00
#
_symmetry.space_group_name_H-M   'P 1'
#
loop_
_entity.id
_entity.type
_entity.pdbx_description
1 polymer ?
#
loop_
_entity_poly.entity_id
_entity_poly.type
_entity_poly.pdbx_seq_one_letter_code
_entity_poly.pdbx_strand_id
1 'polypeptide(L)'
;MSNNKRSPGITSARAPEPVGAFPHARRAGNLLFLSGMGPRRRDASEIPGVKLDADGKIVSYDITTQCKAVFENVRMVLEDAASSWDRIIDVTVFLTDMEKDFPTFNALYAEAFAHNQPTRTTIEVKSLPTPIAVELKVVASVGDWTAALGQVRCPRCGRATVPRSVGDVTVHQCQPCGGLFLHKGELNKVAEPTAGDLEFSTLDLDSFEHDDDHGPIACPECDDEIMRKVEFNIHTNIIMDWCPRCGGFWLGKGELDLINEEVQRLNEANKEKVSPPMLWFARFIWSLPR
;
A
#
# COMPACT_ATOMS: atom_id res chain seq x y z
N MET A 1 -29.22 25.76 -7.05
CA MET A 1 -28.06 25.84 -7.95
C MET A 1 -26.87 25.21 -7.23
N SER A 2 -26.57 23.93 -7.51
CA SER A 2 -25.46 23.20 -6.87
C SER A 2 -24.14 23.72 -7.44
N ASN A 3 -23.30 24.27 -6.57
CA ASN A 3 -21.99 24.82 -6.90
C ASN A 3 -21.05 23.64 -7.19
N ASN A 4 -20.89 23.27 -8.47
CA ASN A 4 -20.10 22.13 -8.91
C ASN A 4 -18.60 22.42 -8.71
N LYS A 5 -18.11 22.30 -7.46
CA LYS A 5 -16.68 22.35 -7.12
C LYS A 5 -16.00 21.16 -7.80
N ARG A 6 -15.46 21.37 -9.01
CA ARG A 6 -14.58 20.40 -9.66
C ARG A 6 -13.40 20.13 -8.72
N SER A 7 -13.06 18.87 -8.51
CA SER A 7 -11.84 18.51 -7.79
C SER A 7 -10.63 19.14 -8.51
N PRO A 8 -9.71 19.78 -7.77
CA PRO A 8 -8.49 20.32 -8.37
C PRO A 8 -7.68 19.18 -9.01
N GLY A 9 -6.96 19.48 -10.09
CA GLY A 9 -6.00 18.54 -10.67
C GLY A 9 -4.86 18.29 -9.69
N ILE A 10 -4.30 17.09 -9.74
CA ILE A 10 -3.13 16.70 -8.94
C ILE A 10 -1.90 16.81 -9.85
N THR A 11 -0.93 17.60 -9.41
CA THR A 11 0.35 17.77 -10.10
C THR A 11 1.45 17.30 -9.16
N SER A 12 2.14 16.24 -9.57
CA SER A 12 3.32 15.73 -8.87
C SER A 12 4.50 16.66 -9.10
N ALA A 13 5.26 16.96 -8.05
CA ALA A 13 6.53 17.68 -8.14
C ALA A 13 7.71 16.75 -8.47
N ARG A 14 7.49 15.43 -8.42
CA ARG A 14 8.52 14.40 -8.66
C ARG A 14 8.46 13.85 -10.09
N ALA A 15 7.25 13.61 -10.60
CA ALA A 15 7.05 13.08 -11.95
C ALA A 15 7.32 14.14 -13.04
N PRO A 16 7.65 13.76 -14.29
CA PRO A 16 7.95 14.70 -15.38
C PRO A 16 6.78 15.62 -15.70
N GLU A 17 7.06 16.84 -16.13
CA GLU A 17 6.04 17.81 -16.52
C GLU A 17 5.14 17.27 -17.64
N PRO A 18 3.80 17.45 -17.56
CA PRO A 18 2.90 17.11 -18.66
C PRO A 18 3.30 17.77 -19.97
N VAL A 19 3.13 17.08 -21.10
CA VAL A 19 3.40 17.63 -22.45
C VAL A 19 2.36 18.65 -22.92
N GLY A 20 1.32 18.91 -22.12
CA GLY A 20 0.24 19.84 -22.47
C GLY A 20 -0.52 20.33 -21.23
N ALA A 21 -1.63 21.04 -21.46
CA ALA A 21 -2.41 21.69 -20.42
C ALA A 21 -3.34 20.70 -19.67
N PHE A 22 -2.76 19.75 -18.96
CA PHE A 22 -3.47 18.75 -18.16
C PHE A 22 -2.67 18.36 -16.91
N PRO A 23 -3.32 17.97 -15.80
CA PRO A 23 -2.62 17.51 -14.58
C PRO A 23 -2.08 16.09 -14.74
N HIS A 24 -1.21 15.65 -13.82
CA HIS A 24 -0.78 14.25 -13.75
C HIS A 24 -1.92 13.31 -13.39
N ALA A 25 -2.81 13.74 -12.50
CA ALA A 25 -3.99 12.97 -12.15
C ALA A 25 -5.20 13.84 -11.82
N ARG A 26 -6.39 13.23 -11.86
CA ARG A 26 -7.62 13.83 -11.35
C ARG A 26 -8.40 12.79 -10.56
N ARG A 27 -8.90 13.21 -9.39
CA ARG A 27 -9.74 12.40 -8.52
C ARG A 27 -11.22 12.64 -8.81
N ALA A 28 -12.02 11.58 -8.89
CA ALA A 28 -13.48 11.64 -8.96
C ALA A 28 -14.07 10.63 -7.96
N GLY A 29 -14.55 11.13 -6.81
CA GLY A 29 -14.94 10.26 -5.70
C GLY A 29 -13.72 9.54 -5.12
N ASN A 30 -13.79 8.21 -5.01
CA ASN A 30 -12.65 7.37 -4.68
C ASN A 30 -11.75 7.11 -5.90
N LEU A 31 -12.24 7.18 -7.14
CA LEU A 31 -11.44 6.88 -8.34
C LEU A 31 -10.36 7.94 -8.59
N LEU A 32 -9.20 7.48 -9.01
CA LEU A 32 -8.07 8.29 -9.44
C LEU A 32 -7.74 7.97 -10.90
N PHE A 33 -7.74 8.99 -11.74
CA PHE A 33 -7.41 8.88 -13.16
C PHE A 33 -6.07 9.56 -13.40
N LEU A 34 -5.03 8.77 -13.68
CA LEU A 34 -3.73 9.31 -14.10
C LEU A 34 -3.79 9.68 -15.59
N SER A 35 -3.06 10.70 -16.01
CA SER A 35 -2.80 10.99 -17.42
C SER A 35 -1.90 9.91 -18.04
N GLY A 36 -1.66 9.98 -19.36
CA GLY A 36 -0.68 9.11 -20.01
C GLY A 36 0.71 9.31 -19.42
N MET A 37 1.29 8.24 -18.89
CA MET A 37 2.60 8.24 -18.24
C MET A 37 3.61 7.57 -19.16
N GLY A 38 4.57 8.36 -19.65
CA GLY A 38 5.71 7.88 -20.43
C GLY A 38 7.01 7.84 -19.61
N PRO A 39 8.13 7.43 -20.22
CA PRO A 39 9.40 7.15 -19.55
C PRO A 39 10.27 8.39 -19.30
N ARG A 40 9.80 9.60 -19.66
CA ARG A 40 10.57 10.84 -19.46
C ARG A 40 10.95 11.00 -17.98
N ARG A 41 11.96 11.84 -17.71
CA ARG A 41 12.32 12.25 -16.36
C ARG A 41 12.15 13.75 -16.22
N ARG A 42 11.76 14.20 -15.02
CA ARG A 42 11.73 15.62 -14.69
C ARG A 42 13.14 16.20 -14.83
N ASP A 43 13.22 17.44 -15.31
CA ASP A 43 14.48 18.19 -15.48
C ASP A 43 15.54 17.50 -16.37
N ALA A 44 15.14 16.50 -17.16
CA ALA A 44 16.02 15.79 -18.08
C ALA A 44 15.62 16.09 -19.53
N SER A 45 16.60 16.51 -20.35
CA SER A 45 16.42 16.63 -21.80
C SER A 45 16.42 15.27 -22.50
N GLU A 46 17.12 14.29 -21.93
CA GLU A 46 17.22 12.94 -22.47
C GLU A 46 16.09 12.04 -21.97
N ILE A 47 15.55 11.22 -22.87
CA ILE A 47 14.56 10.20 -22.53
C ILE A 47 15.30 8.89 -22.23
N PRO A 48 15.08 8.27 -21.05
CA PRO A 48 15.70 7.00 -20.69
C PRO A 48 15.55 5.93 -21.76
N GLY A 49 16.67 5.33 -22.16
CA GLY A 49 16.68 4.25 -23.13
C GLY A 49 16.28 4.69 -24.54
N VAL A 50 16.45 5.96 -24.92
CA VAL A 50 16.23 6.45 -26.29
C VAL A 50 17.50 7.13 -26.80
N LYS A 51 17.89 6.78 -28.02
CA LYS A 51 18.92 7.50 -28.78
C LYS A 51 18.26 8.16 -29.99
N LEU A 52 18.44 9.47 -30.11
CA LEU A 52 17.92 10.24 -31.24
C LEU A 52 19.04 10.59 -32.23
N ASP A 53 18.68 10.78 -33.50
CA ASP A 53 19.54 11.41 -34.50
C ASP A 53 19.45 12.95 -34.44
N ALA A 54 20.16 13.63 -35.33
CA ALA A 54 20.17 15.08 -35.42
C ALA A 54 18.80 15.69 -35.79
N ASP A 55 17.92 14.90 -36.39
CA ASP A 55 16.55 15.30 -36.78
C ASP A 55 15.51 14.96 -35.70
N GLY A 56 15.95 14.42 -34.55
CA GLY A 56 15.08 14.04 -33.44
C GLY A 56 14.33 12.72 -33.65
N LYS A 57 14.72 11.90 -34.62
CA LYS A 57 14.13 10.57 -34.84
C LYS A 57 14.84 9.51 -34.02
N ILE A 58 14.09 8.47 -33.63
CA ILE A 58 14.62 7.36 -32.85
C ILE A 58 15.58 6.54 -33.73
N VAL A 59 16.85 6.49 -33.34
CA VAL A 59 17.86 5.58 -33.90
C VAL A 59 17.75 4.22 -33.24
N SER A 60 17.59 4.20 -31.93
CA SER A 60 17.45 2.98 -31.13
C SER A 60 16.77 3.28 -29.81
N TYR A 61 16.10 2.28 -29.25
CA TYR A 61 15.57 2.36 -27.89
C TYR A 61 15.67 1.02 -27.15
N ASP A 62 15.63 1.08 -25.83
CA ASP A 62 15.53 -0.06 -24.93
C ASP A 62 14.20 -0.04 -24.18
N ILE A 63 13.31 -0.97 -24.52
CA ILE A 63 11.99 -1.11 -23.89
C ILE A 63 12.10 -1.39 -22.39
N THR A 64 13.13 -2.11 -21.94
CA THR A 64 13.29 -2.47 -20.53
C THR A 64 13.52 -1.22 -19.68
N THR A 65 14.45 -0.36 -20.11
CA THR A 65 14.73 0.92 -19.45
C THR A 65 13.50 1.82 -19.45
N GLN A 66 12.77 1.89 -20.56
CA GLN A 66 11.57 2.72 -20.63
C GLN A 66 10.47 2.21 -19.69
N CYS A 67 10.15 0.92 -19.70
CA CYS A 67 9.13 0.34 -18.81
C CYS A 67 9.41 0.64 -17.34
N LYS A 68 10.66 0.47 -16.90
CA LYS A 68 11.08 0.78 -15.52
C LYS A 68 10.83 2.25 -15.18
N ALA A 69 11.21 3.16 -16.08
CA ALA A 69 10.96 4.59 -15.90
C ALA A 69 9.45 4.93 -15.89
N VAL A 70 8.63 4.29 -16.73
CA VAL A 70 7.17 4.49 -16.71
C VAL A 70 6.59 4.03 -15.37
N PHE A 71 6.96 2.85 -14.89
CA PHE A 71 6.45 2.33 -13.63
C PHE A 71 6.84 3.21 -12.45
N GLU A 72 8.06 3.75 -12.45
CA GLU A 72 8.53 4.70 -11.44
C GLU A 72 7.70 5.99 -11.46
N ASN A 73 7.49 6.57 -12.65
CA ASN A 73 6.66 7.77 -12.81
C ASN A 73 5.22 7.56 -12.35
N VAL A 74 4.62 6.40 -12.65
CA VAL A 74 3.28 6.03 -12.17
C VAL A 74 3.26 5.95 -10.64
N ARG A 75 4.24 5.30 -10.01
CA ARG A 75 4.34 5.23 -8.54
C ARG A 75 4.39 6.61 -7.88
N MET A 76 5.25 7.50 -8.39
CA MET A 76 5.38 8.86 -7.86
C MET A 76 4.05 9.61 -7.89
N VAL A 77 3.31 9.54 -9.02
CA VAL A 77 2.02 10.21 -9.14
C VAL A 77 0.96 9.59 -8.23
N LEU A 78 0.94 8.26 -8.07
CA LEU A 78 0.02 7.59 -7.17
C LEU A 78 0.25 8.02 -5.71
N GLU A 79 1.51 8.00 -5.26
CA GLU A 79 1.89 8.41 -3.91
C GLU A 79 1.54 9.88 -3.63
N ASP A 80 1.88 10.78 -4.56
CA ASP A 80 1.53 12.22 -4.44
C ASP A 80 0.00 12.45 -4.45
N ALA A 81 -0.78 11.49 -4.94
CA ALA A 81 -2.22 11.49 -4.96
C ALA A 81 -2.87 10.72 -3.77
N ALA A 82 -2.08 10.33 -2.76
CA ALA A 82 -2.52 9.50 -1.62
C ALA A 82 -3.10 8.13 -2.04
N SER A 83 -2.56 7.55 -3.11
CA SER A 83 -2.79 6.19 -3.60
C SER A 83 -1.51 5.35 -3.47
N SER A 84 -1.56 4.09 -3.88
CA SER A 84 -0.41 3.20 -4.00
C SER A 84 -0.47 2.38 -5.29
N TRP A 85 0.59 1.64 -5.58
CA TRP A 85 0.65 0.71 -6.72
C TRP A 85 -0.36 -0.44 -6.60
N ASP A 86 -0.58 -0.96 -5.39
CA ASP A 86 -1.53 -2.03 -5.11
C ASP A 86 -3.01 -1.61 -5.25
N ARG A 87 -3.22 -0.31 -5.48
CA ARG A 87 -4.53 0.33 -5.65
C ARG A 87 -4.87 0.61 -7.12
N ILE A 88 -4.03 0.18 -8.06
CA ILE A 88 -4.32 0.24 -9.49
C ILE A 88 -5.41 -0.78 -9.83
N ILE A 89 -6.43 -0.35 -10.57
CA ILE A 89 -7.61 -1.14 -10.94
C ILE A 89 -7.59 -1.50 -12.42
N ASP A 90 -7.17 -0.56 -13.27
CA ASP A 90 -7.10 -0.75 -14.71
C ASP A 90 -5.84 -0.10 -15.30
N VAL A 91 -5.22 -0.78 -16.27
CA VAL A 91 -4.08 -0.29 -17.04
C VAL A 91 -4.35 -0.45 -18.53
N THR A 92 -4.36 0.66 -19.25
CA THR A 92 -4.27 0.67 -20.71
C THR A 92 -2.82 0.96 -21.12
N VAL A 93 -2.23 0.05 -21.88
CA VAL A 93 -0.85 0.08 -22.33
C VAL A 93 -0.81 0.38 -23.82
N PHE A 94 -0.02 1.37 -24.20
CA PHE A 94 0.25 1.73 -25.58
C PHE A 94 1.70 1.37 -25.91
N LEU A 95 1.92 0.48 -26.86
CA LEU A 95 3.23 0.16 -27.43
C LEU A 95 3.33 0.71 -28.86
N THR A 96 4.53 1.04 -29.33
CA THR A 96 4.74 1.46 -30.73
C THR A 96 5.21 0.31 -31.64
N ASP A 97 5.67 -0.79 -31.06
CA ASP A 97 6.11 -2.00 -31.78
C ASP A 97 5.72 -3.24 -30.95
N MET A 98 4.52 -3.76 -31.18
CA MET A 98 3.95 -4.88 -30.42
C MET A 98 4.72 -6.17 -30.64
N GLU A 99 5.09 -6.47 -31.89
CA GLU A 99 5.75 -7.72 -32.23
C GLU A 99 7.10 -7.84 -31.52
N LYS A 100 7.87 -6.75 -31.48
CA LYS A 100 9.19 -6.72 -30.85
C LYS A 100 9.11 -6.60 -29.33
N ASP A 101 8.28 -5.70 -28.81
CA ASP A 101 8.40 -5.24 -27.41
C ASP A 101 7.46 -5.96 -26.44
N PHE A 102 6.37 -6.56 -26.92
CA PHE A 102 5.36 -7.18 -26.04
C PHE A 102 5.92 -8.30 -25.15
N PRO A 103 6.79 -9.23 -25.61
CA PRO A 103 7.31 -10.29 -24.75
C PRO A 103 8.09 -9.73 -23.55
N THR A 104 8.98 -8.77 -23.79
CA THR A 104 9.78 -8.12 -22.74
C THR A 104 8.90 -7.27 -21.82
N PHE A 105 7.99 -6.47 -22.38
CA PHE A 105 7.01 -5.72 -21.59
C PHE A 105 6.19 -6.63 -20.67
N ASN A 106 5.68 -7.74 -21.20
CA ASN A 106 4.79 -8.64 -20.46
C ASN A 106 5.50 -9.31 -19.27
N ALA A 107 6.78 -9.65 -19.41
CA ALA A 107 7.59 -10.17 -18.30
C ALA A 107 7.76 -9.12 -17.19
N LEU A 108 8.16 -7.88 -17.55
CA LEU A 108 8.31 -6.78 -16.59
C LEU A 108 6.98 -6.41 -15.92
N TYR A 109 5.88 -6.47 -16.66
CA TYR A 109 4.54 -6.23 -16.14
C TYR A 109 4.17 -7.30 -15.10
N ALA A 110 4.41 -8.58 -15.39
CA ALA A 110 4.11 -9.67 -14.46
C ALA A 110 4.88 -9.54 -13.13
N GLU A 111 6.16 -9.13 -13.19
CA GLU A 111 6.95 -8.84 -12.00
C GLU A 111 6.40 -7.63 -11.22
N ALA A 112 6.12 -6.53 -11.92
CA ALA A 112 5.67 -5.30 -11.28
C ALA A 112 4.26 -5.43 -10.66
N PHE A 113 3.40 -6.28 -11.21
CA PHE A 113 2.00 -6.49 -10.80
C PHE A 113 1.78 -7.87 -10.14
N ALA A 114 2.83 -8.47 -9.56
CA ALA A 114 2.74 -9.79 -8.93
C ALA A 114 1.72 -9.85 -7.77
N HIS A 115 1.56 -8.75 -7.02
CA HIS A 115 0.68 -8.66 -5.85
C HIS A 115 -0.64 -7.93 -6.12
N ASN A 116 -0.76 -7.25 -7.25
CA ASN A 116 -1.96 -6.53 -7.68
C ASN A 116 -2.15 -6.77 -9.17
N GLN A 117 -3.19 -7.49 -9.57
CA GLN A 117 -3.48 -7.82 -10.96
C GLN A 117 -4.64 -6.98 -11.50
N PRO A 118 -4.41 -5.72 -11.93
CA PRO A 118 -5.46 -4.90 -12.49
C PRO A 118 -5.93 -5.47 -13.83
N THR A 119 -7.13 -5.07 -14.25
CA THR A 119 -7.55 -5.29 -15.64
C THR A 119 -6.56 -4.60 -16.57
N ARG A 120 -6.29 -5.22 -17.72
CA ARG A 120 -5.26 -4.74 -18.65
C ARG A 120 -5.72 -4.81 -20.08
N THR A 121 -5.49 -3.74 -20.81
CA THR A 121 -5.58 -3.71 -22.28
C THR A 121 -4.24 -3.26 -22.84
N THR A 122 -3.65 -4.03 -23.76
CA THR A 122 -2.41 -3.65 -24.46
C THR A 122 -2.68 -3.52 -25.95
N ILE A 123 -2.36 -2.37 -26.54
CA ILE A 123 -2.56 -2.10 -27.96
C ILE A 123 -1.31 -1.50 -28.59
N GLU A 124 -1.16 -1.71 -29.89
CA GLU A 124 -0.16 -1.02 -30.71
C GLU A 124 -0.74 0.30 -31.22
N VAL A 125 0.06 1.36 -31.17
CA VAL A 125 -0.28 2.67 -31.73
C VAL A 125 0.82 3.13 -32.68
N LYS A 126 0.43 3.89 -33.71
CA LYS A 126 1.38 4.41 -34.71
C LYS A 126 2.48 5.29 -34.11
N SER A 127 2.15 6.09 -33.10
CA SER A 127 3.08 7.05 -32.49
C SER A 127 2.55 7.57 -31.16
N LEU A 128 3.47 7.95 -30.27
CA LEU A 128 3.21 8.63 -28.99
C LEU A 128 3.65 10.11 -29.05
N PRO A 129 3.23 10.98 -28.11
CA PRO A 129 3.48 12.43 -28.17
C PRO A 129 4.96 12.86 -28.13
N THR A 130 5.84 11.96 -27.69
CA THR A 130 7.30 12.13 -27.64
C THR A 130 7.95 10.89 -28.25
N PRO A 131 9.26 10.89 -28.57
CA PRO A 131 9.91 9.71 -29.16
C PRO A 131 10.13 8.60 -28.10
N ILE A 132 9.04 7.97 -27.68
CA ILE A 132 8.96 6.91 -26.66
C ILE A 132 8.27 5.69 -27.26
N ALA A 133 8.55 4.50 -26.71
CA ALA A 133 8.03 3.22 -27.19
C ALA A 133 6.86 2.69 -26.34
N VAL A 134 6.69 3.21 -25.12
CA VAL A 134 5.64 2.77 -24.19
C VAL A 134 5.03 3.94 -23.43
N GLU A 135 3.70 3.93 -23.29
CA GLU A 135 2.94 4.83 -22.42
C GLU A 135 1.85 4.04 -21.68
N LEU A 136 1.64 4.36 -20.41
CA LEU A 136 0.61 3.75 -19.57
C LEU A 136 -0.46 4.78 -19.19
N LYS A 137 -1.73 4.41 -19.37
CA LYS A 137 -2.89 5.10 -18.82
C LYS A 137 -3.43 4.26 -17.67
N VAL A 138 -3.47 4.85 -16.47
CA VAL A 138 -3.77 4.13 -15.23
C VAL A 138 -5.04 4.68 -14.59
N VAL A 139 -5.93 3.77 -14.20
CA VAL A 139 -7.01 4.05 -13.25
C VAL A 139 -6.68 3.34 -11.95
N ALA A 140 -6.67 4.11 -10.89
CA ALA A 140 -6.35 3.64 -9.57
C ALA A 140 -7.33 4.26 -8.59
N SER A 141 -6.94 4.22 -7.33
CA SER A 141 -7.86 4.49 -6.27
C SER A 141 -7.29 5.22 -5.06
N VAL A 142 -8.13 6.07 -4.47
CA VAL A 142 -7.81 6.79 -3.24
C VAL A 142 -8.67 6.25 -2.10
N GLY A 143 -8.01 5.66 -1.10
CA GLY A 143 -8.66 4.95 0.01
C GLY A 143 -8.95 3.48 -0.31
N ASP A 144 -9.52 2.76 0.64
CA ASP A 144 -9.87 1.36 0.47
C ASP A 144 -11.11 1.16 -0.42
N TRP A 145 -11.06 0.19 -1.33
CA TRP A 145 -12.14 -0.16 -2.27
C TRP A 145 -13.03 -1.22 -1.69
N THR A 146 -12.51 -2.00 -0.75
CA THR A 146 -13.30 -2.94 0.04
C THR A 146 -14.36 -2.19 0.87
N ALA A 147 -14.05 -0.98 1.34
CA ALA A 147 -15.01 -0.10 2.00
C ALA A 147 -16.24 0.25 1.13
N ALA A 148 -16.12 0.17 -0.20
CA ALA A 148 -17.23 0.33 -1.15
C ALA A 148 -17.85 -1.00 -1.61
N LEU A 149 -17.15 -2.13 -1.46
CA LEU A 149 -17.60 -3.46 -1.91
C LEU A 149 -18.22 -4.33 -0.82
N GLY A 150 -18.19 -3.92 0.44
CA GLY A 150 -18.96 -4.56 1.48
C GLY A 150 -19.01 -3.66 2.68
N GLN A 151 -20.20 -3.29 3.11
CA GLN A 151 -20.37 -2.66 4.42
C GLN A 151 -19.91 -3.70 5.45
N VAL A 152 -18.64 -3.65 5.89
CA VAL A 152 -18.03 -4.57 6.86
C VAL A 152 -19.06 -4.84 7.96
N ARG A 153 -19.57 -6.07 8.02
CA ARG A 153 -20.56 -6.45 9.03
C ARG A 153 -19.85 -7.02 10.22
N CYS A 154 -20.33 -6.68 11.41
CA CYS A 154 -19.84 -7.28 12.62
C CYS A 154 -20.13 -8.79 12.57
N PRO A 155 -19.12 -9.66 12.68
CA PRO A 155 -19.32 -11.09 12.55
C PRO A 155 -20.02 -11.69 13.79
N ARG A 156 -20.14 -10.92 14.88
CA ARG A 156 -20.85 -11.32 16.10
C ARG A 156 -22.35 -11.02 16.07
N CYS A 157 -22.75 -9.86 15.54
CA CYS A 157 -24.15 -9.43 15.57
C CYS A 157 -24.77 -9.17 14.18
N GLY A 158 -24.01 -9.31 13.11
CA GLY A 158 -24.45 -9.12 11.72
C GLY A 158 -24.75 -7.67 11.32
N ARG A 159 -24.66 -6.72 12.25
CA ARG A 159 -24.92 -5.29 11.97
C ARG A 159 -23.75 -4.68 11.20
N ALA A 160 -24.07 -3.73 10.34
CA ALA A 160 -23.07 -2.90 9.70
C ALA A 160 -22.19 -2.20 10.74
N THR A 161 -20.88 -2.25 10.52
CA THR A 161 -19.93 -1.39 11.21
C THR A 161 -19.98 0.03 10.63
N VAL A 162 -19.41 0.98 11.37
CA VAL A 162 -19.22 2.36 10.93
C VAL A 162 -17.74 2.70 10.95
N PRO A 163 -17.23 3.51 10.01
CA PRO A 163 -15.87 4.02 10.08
C PRO A 163 -15.62 4.79 11.38
N ARG A 164 -14.49 4.53 12.03
CA ARG A 164 -13.98 5.25 13.20
C ARG A 164 -12.52 5.61 12.93
N SER A 165 -12.16 6.87 13.14
CA SER A 165 -10.75 7.29 13.08
C SER A 165 -10.04 6.93 14.39
N VAL A 166 -8.87 6.30 14.28
CA VAL A 166 -7.92 6.05 15.37
C VAL A 166 -6.56 6.56 14.88
N GLY A 167 -6.15 7.73 15.37
CA GLY A 167 -5.06 8.49 14.75
C GLY A 167 -5.38 8.82 13.28
N ASP A 168 -4.45 8.52 12.38
CA ASP A 168 -4.59 8.72 10.93
C ASP A 168 -5.20 7.51 10.19
N VAL A 169 -5.57 6.44 10.93
CA VAL A 169 -6.16 5.23 10.37
C VAL A 169 -7.67 5.26 10.52
N THR A 170 -8.38 4.75 9.51
CA THR A 170 -9.85 4.57 9.58
C THR A 170 -10.15 3.10 9.75
N VAL A 171 -10.64 2.71 10.93
CA VAL A 171 -11.04 1.33 11.25
C VAL A 171 -12.56 1.18 11.19
N HIS A 172 -13.05 -0.06 11.17
CA HIS A 172 -14.48 -0.36 11.12
C HIS A 172 -15.01 -0.79 12.49
N GLN A 173 -15.80 0.07 13.15
CA GLN A 173 -16.33 -0.21 14.49
C GLN A 173 -17.79 -0.71 14.47
N CYS A 174 -18.05 -1.82 15.16
CA CYS A 174 -19.39 -2.21 15.55
C CYS A 174 -19.85 -1.41 16.76
N GLN A 175 -20.79 -0.46 16.60
CA GLN A 175 -21.27 0.36 17.71
C GLN A 175 -21.88 -0.46 18.87
N PRO A 176 -22.70 -1.52 18.63
CA PRO A 176 -23.30 -2.28 19.71
C PRO A 176 -22.33 -3.23 20.44
N CYS A 177 -21.48 -3.93 19.68
CA CYS A 177 -20.54 -4.90 20.27
C CYS A 177 -19.27 -4.23 20.80
N GLY A 178 -18.88 -3.09 20.23
CA GLY A 178 -17.62 -2.41 20.52
C GLY A 178 -16.40 -2.93 19.75
N GLY A 179 -16.54 -4.02 19.00
CA GLY A 179 -15.45 -4.63 18.22
C GLY A 179 -15.02 -3.78 17.03
N LEU A 180 -13.75 -3.96 16.63
CA LEU A 180 -13.07 -3.21 15.58
C LEU A 180 -12.52 -4.18 14.55
N PHE A 181 -12.72 -3.87 13.27
CA PHE A 181 -12.01 -4.54 12.18
C PHE A 181 -10.91 -3.61 11.65
N LEU A 182 -9.72 -4.19 11.48
CA LEU A 182 -8.52 -3.54 10.97
C LEU A 182 -8.00 -4.34 9.78
N HIS A 183 -7.70 -3.66 8.69
CA HIS A 183 -7.08 -4.29 7.54
C HIS A 183 -5.60 -4.61 7.83
N LYS A 184 -5.00 -5.45 7.00
CA LYS A 184 -3.57 -5.77 7.10
C LYS A 184 -2.72 -4.49 7.06
N GLY A 185 -1.75 -4.37 7.95
CA GLY A 185 -0.89 -3.21 8.13
C GLY A 185 -1.48 -2.10 9.00
N GLU A 186 -2.75 -2.17 9.40
CA GLU A 186 -3.39 -1.12 10.21
C GLU A 186 -3.16 -1.29 11.70
N LEU A 187 -3.00 -2.52 12.20
CA LEU A 187 -2.76 -2.76 13.63
C LEU A 187 -1.45 -2.08 14.07
N ASN A 188 -0.41 -2.20 13.25
CA ASN A 188 0.87 -1.51 13.43
C ASN A 188 0.79 0.02 13.46
N LYS A 189 -0.28 0.60 12.89
CA LYS A 189 -0.47 2.06 12.78
C LYS A 189 -1.37 2.62 13.89
N VAL A 190 -2.32 1.82 14.38
CA VAL A 190 -3.24 2.25 15.45
C VAL A 190 -2.71 1.97 16.84
N ALA A 191 -1.88 0.94 16.98
CA ALA A 191 -1.24 0.63 18.24
C ALA A 191 -0.05 1.56 18.47
N GLU A 192 0.37 1.69 19.72
CA GLU A 192 1.56 2.47 20.03
C GLU A 192 2.79 1.95 19.26
N PRO A 193 3.68 2.84 18.81
CA PRO A 193 4.89 2.42 18.11
C PRO A 193 5.75 1.50 18.98
N THR A 194 6.13 0.36 18.44
CA THR A 194 7.09 -0.58 19.04
C THR A 194 8.27 -0.81 18.09
N ALA A 195 9.37 -1.35 18.61
CA ALA A 195 10.54 -1.69 17.80
C ALA A 195 10.32 -2.90 16.87
N GLY A 196 9.26 -3.68 17.10
CA GLY A 196 8.89 -4.86 16.31
C GLY A 196 7.66 -4.64 15.43
N ASP A 197 7.29 -5.67 14.67
CA ASP A 197 6.06 -5.69 13.88
C ASP A 197 4.99 -6.49 14.66
N LEU A 198 3.92 -5.80 15.06
CA LEU A 198 2.84 -6.36 15.88
C LEU A 198 2.01 -7.37 15.12
N GLU A 199 2.03 -7.34 13.79
CA GLU A 199 1.28 -8.31 12.97
C GLU A 199 1.99 -9.66 12.88
N PHE A 200 3.22 -9.76 13.38
CA PHE A 200 4.02 -10.98 13.38
C PHE A 200 4.48 -11.41 14.79
N SER A 201 3.97 -10.78 15.86
CA SER A 201 4.27 -11.24 17.22
C SER A 201 3.56 -12.57 17.49
N THR A 202 4.37 -13.61 17.66
CA THR A 202 4.03 -15.01 18.01
C THR A 202 3.12 -15.75 17.03
N LEU A 203 3.58 -15.83 15.78
CA LEU A 203 3.28 -16.93 14.86
C LEU A 203 3.93 -18.24 15.34
N ASP A 204 3.54 -18.77 16.50
CA ASP A 204 3.55 -20.22 16.69
C ASP A 204 2.15 -20.70 16.34
N LEU A 205 1.94 -20.93 15.05
CA LEU A 205 0.75 -21.56 14.46
C LEU A 205 0.56 -23.03 14.92
N ASP A 206 1.33 -23.46 15.92
CA ASP A 206 1.33 -24.81 16.46
C ASP A 206 0.60 -24.84 17.82
N SER A 207 -0.68 -25.19 17.75
CA SER A 207 -1.34 -26.06 18.74
C SER A 207 -1.58 -25.54 20.16
N PHE A 208 -2.18 -24.36 20.31
CA PHE A 208 -2.98 -24.07 21.51
C PHE A 208 -4.38 -23.63 21.10
N GLU A 209 -5.39 -24.43 21.49
CA GLU A 209 -6.76 -23.95 21.56
C GLU A 209 -6.78 -22.83 22.60
N HIS A 210 -6.71 -21.59 22.13
CA HIS A 210 -6.87 -20.43 23.00
C HIS A 210 -8.37 -20.24 23.22
N ASP A 211 -8.88 -20.81 24.30
CA ASP A 211 -10.25 -20.56 24.76
C ASP A 211 -10.37 -19.11 25.23
N ASP A 212 -10.98 -18.25 24.41
CA ASP A 212 -11.65 -17.06 24.91
C ASP A 212 -13.13 -17.37 25.11
N ASP A 213 -13.86 -16.48 25.79
CA ASP A 213 -15.31 -16.63 25.97
C ASP A 213 -16.09 -16.61 24.63
N HIS A 214 -15.40 -16.50 23.48
CA HIS A 214 -15.93 -16.02 22.23
C HIS A 214 -15.48 -16.90 21.05
N GLY A 215 -16.26 -17.95 20.76
CA GLY A 215 -16.00 -18.89 19.66
C GLY A 215 -15.72 -18.27 18.27
N PRO A 216 -15.30 -19.10 17.30
CA PRO A 216 -14.75 -18.64 16.03
C PRO A 216 -15.71 -17.74 15.25
N ILE A 217 -15.16 -16.71 14.61
CA ILE A 217 -15.91 -15.74 13.82
C ILE A 217 -15.52 -15.81 12.34
N ALA A 218 -16.47 -15.49 11.45
CA ALA A 218 -16.19 -15.33 10.03
C ALA A 218 -15.47 -14.00 9.76
N CYS A 219 -14.59 -14.00 8.76
CA CYS A 219 -13.96 -12.78 8.29
C CYS A 219 -15.02 -11.85 7.67
N PRO A 220 -15.08 -10.56 8.07
CA PRO A 220 -16.05 -9.62 7.49
C PRO A 220 -15.87 -9.30 6.01
N GLU A 221 -14.70 -9.64 5.43
CA GLU A 221 -14.34 -9.31 4.04
C GLU A 221 -14.07 -10.51 3.15
N CYS A 222 -13.84 -11.68 3.74
CA CYS A 222 -13.51 -12.90 2.99
C CYS A 222 -14.66 -13.89 3.13
N ASP A 223 -15.39 -14.10 2.04
CA ASP A 223 -16.44 -15.11 1.97
C ASP A 223 -15.89 -16.48 2.38
N ASP A 224 -16.66 -17.19 3.22
CA ASP A 224 -16.37 -18.54 3.72
C ASP A 224 -15.05 -18.71 4.49
N GLU A 225 -14.40 -17.62 4.92
CA GLU A 225 -13.15 -17.70 5.70
C GLU A 225 -13.41 -17.52 7.20
N ILE A 226 -12.99 -18.51 8.01
CA ILE A 226 -13.04 -18.43 9.47
C ILE A 226 -11.73 -17.83 9.98
N MET A 227 -11.84 -16.83 10.86
CA MET A 227 -10.68 -16.20 11.48
C MET A 227 -10.06 -17.14 12.52
N ARG A 228 -8.73 -17.12 12.60
CA ARG A 228 -7.94 -17.88 13.56
C ARG A 228 -7.68 -17.03 14.78
N LYS A 229 -7.67 -17.64 15.96
CA LYS A 229 -7.23 -16.98 17.18
C LYS A 229 -5.72 -16.86 17.18
N VAL A 230 -5.21 -15.67 17.50
CA VAL A 230 -3.78 -15.39 17.66
C VAL A 230 -3.57 -14.59 18.94
N GLU A 231 -2.51 -14.92 19.68
CA GLU A 231 -2.11 -14.13 20.85
C GLU A 231 -1.24 -12.96 20.40
N PHE A 232 -1.50 -11.79 20.99
CA PHE A 232 -0.65 -10.63 20.78
C PHE A 232 0.78 -10.88 21.30
N ASN A 233 0.88 -11.50 22.47
CA ASN A 233 2.12 -11.86 23.14
C ASN A 233 1.84 -13.07 24.04
N ILE A 234 2.69 -14.11 23.99
CA ILE A 234 2.61 -15.34 24.83
C ILE A 234 2.58 -15.09 26.34
N HIS A 235 2.94 -13.89 26.77
CA HIS A 235 2.89 -13.49 28.18
C HIS A 235 1.62 -12.71 28.54
N THR A 236 0.70 -12.55 27.59
CA THR A 236 -0.55 -11.83 27.75
C THR A 236 -1.73 -12.71 27.33
N ASN A 237 -2.87 -12.55 28.00
CA ASN A 237 -4.12 -13.18 27.57
C ASN A 237 -4.88 -12.31 26.57
N ILE A 238 -4.16 -11.54 25.74
CA ILE A 238 -4.76 -10.69 24.70
C ILE A 238 -4.87 -11.54 23.43
N ILE A 239 -6.06 -12.08 23.19
CA ILE A 239 -6.39 -12.92 22.05
C ILE A 239 -7.09 -12.06 21.00
N MET A 240 -6.67 -12.18 19.74
CA MET A 240 -7.23 -11.48 18.60
C MET A 240 -7.70 -12.48 17.55
N ASP A 241 -8.67 -12.10 16.73
CA ASP A 241 -9.09 -12.87 15.57
C ASP A 241 -8.34 -12.37 14.33
N TRP A 242 -7.63 -13.26 13.61
CA TRP A 242 -6.85 -12.97 12.41
C TRP A 242 -7.32 -13.77 11.20
N CYS A 243 -7.46 -13.11 10.05
CA CYS A 243 -7.85 -13.78 8.80
C CYS A 243 -6.61 -14.24 8.00
N PRO A 244 -6.46 -15.55 7.70
CA PRO A 244 -5.32 -16.05 6.92
C PRO A 244 -5.36 -15.64 5.44
N ARG A 245 -6.52 -15.20 4.92
CA ARG A 245 -6.69 -14.82 3.52
C ARG A 245 -6.32 -13.36 3.26
N CYS A 246 -6.96 -12.42 3.95
CA CYS A 246 -6.69 -10.98 3.75
C CYS A 246 -5.63 -10.42 4.71
N GLY A 247 -5.31 -11.13 5.79
CA GLY A 247 -4.42 -10.65 6.84
C GLY A 247 -5.04 -9.61 7.78
N GLY A 248 -6.36 -9.38 7.71
CA GLY A 248 -7.07 -8.46 8.59
C GLY A 248 -7.31 -9.03 9.98
N PHE A 249 -7.49 -8.14 10.96
CA PHE A 249 -7.72 -8.45 12.36
C PHE A 249 -9.10 -7.97 12.80
N TRP A 250 -9.76 -8.77 13.64
CA TRP A 250 -10.92 -8.35 14.40
C TRP A 250 -10.55 -8.32 15.87
N LEU A 251 -10.65 -7.13 16.46
CA LEU A 251 -10.45 -6.90 17.88
C LEU A 251 -11.81 -6.83 18.58
N GLY A 252 -11.93 -7.52 19.70
CA GLY A 252 -12.98 -7.35 20.68
C GLY A 252 -12.99 -5.97 21.31
N LYS A 253 -14.01 -5.73 22.14
CA LYS A 253 -14.19 -4.44 22.81
C LYS A 253 -13.07 -4.22 23.83
N GLY A 254 -12.27 -3.17 23.66
CA GLY A 254 -11.22 -2.78 24.60
C GLY A 254 -9.88 -3.49 24.38
N GLU A 255 -9.79 -4.48 23.49
CA GLU A 255 -8.54 -5.18 23.20
C GLU A 255 -7.45 -4.25 22.66
N LEU A 256 -7.82 -3.27 21.82
CA LEU A 256 -6.85 -2.28 21.32
C LEU A 256 -6.21 -1.47 22.46
N ASP A 257 -6.97 -1.16 23.51
CA ASP A 257 -6.45 -0.44 24.67
C ASP A 257 -5.47 -1.33 25.46
N LEU A 258 -5.82 -2.62 25.63
CA LEU A 258 -4.92 -3.60 26.27
C LEU A 258 -3.62 -3.81 25.48
N ILE A 259 -3.71 -3.86 24.15
CA ILE A 259 -2.54 -3.93 23.26
C ILE A 259 -1.65 -2.71 23.47
N ASN A 260 -2.23 -1.50 23.51
CA ASN A 260 -1.48 -0.28 23.75
C ASN A 260 -0.77 -0.26 25.11
N GLU A 261 -1.48 -0.64 26.18
CA GLU A 261 -0.91 -0.74 27.51
C GLU A 261 0.24 -1.76 27.56
N GLU A 262 0.10 -2.90 26.89
CA GLU A 262 1.16 -3.91 26.82
C GLU A 262 2.37 -3.42 26.01
N VAL A 263 2.14 -2.76 24.87
CA VAL A 263 3.22 -2.18 24.06
C VAL A 263 4.00 -1.15 24.86
N GLN A 264 3.31 -0.28 25.61
CA GLN A 264 3.95 0.67 26.53
C GLN A 264 4.85 -0.04 27.53
N ARG A 265 4.33 -1.07 28.21
CA ARG A 265 5.06 -1.86 29.19
C ARG A 265 6.32 -2.51 28.59
N LEU A 266 6.20 -3.10 27.40
CA LEU A 266 7.33 -3.72 26.69
C LEU A 266 8.38 -2.68 26.28
N ASN A 267 7.95 -1.51 25.81
CA ASN A 267 8.82 -0.40 25.46
C ASN A 267 9.58 0.14 26.69
N GLU A 268 8.92 0.24 27.85
CA GLU A 268 9.55 0.64 29.11
C GLU A 268 10.57 -0.39 29.61
N ALA A 269 10.21 -1.67 29.62
CA ALA A 269 11.11 -2.75 30.02
C ALA A 269 12.37 -2.83 29.13
N ASN A 270 12.23 -2.55 27.83
CA ASN A 270 13.37 -2.47 26.91
C ASN A 270 14.27 -1.27 27.20
N LYS A 271 13.73 -0.13 27.63
CA LYS A 271 14.54 1.03 28.06
C LYS A 271 15.36 0.72 29.32
N GLU A 272 14.83 -0.03 30.27
CA GLU A 272 15.53 -0.39 31.51
C GLU A 272 16.70 -1.37 31.30
N LYS A 273 16.58 -2.30 30.35
CA LYS A 273 17.69 -3.23 29.99
C LYS A 273 18.90 -2.50 29.38
N VAL A 274 18.68 -1.33 28.79
CA VAL A 274 19.75 -0.45 28.30
C VAL A 274 20.26 0.41 29.45
N SER A 275 20.93 -0.18 30.44
CA SER A 275 21.45 0.59 31.58
C SER A 275 22.65 1.49 31.19
N PRO A 276 22.70 2.77 31.62
CA PRO A 276 23.73 3.75 31.24
C PRO A 276 25.20 3.63 31.77
N PRO A 277 25.64 2.74 32.69
CA PRO A 277 27.06 2.76 33.12
C PRO A 277 28.00 1.92 32.23
N MET A 278 27.50 0.88 31.56
CA MET A 278 28.36 -0.08 30.82
C MET A 278 28.84 0.48 29.46
N LEU A 279 28.08 1.40 28.85
CA LEU A 279 28.47 2.11 27.63
C LEU A 279 29.54 3.19 27.87
N TRP A 280 29.64 3.74 29.08
CA TRP A 280 30.71 4.69 29.42
C TRP A 280 32.07 3.99 29.53
N PHE A 281 32.12 2.81 30.15
CA PHE A 281 33.35 2.01 30.24
C PHE A 281 33.84 1.50 28.88
N ALA A 282 32.94 1.09 27.98
CA ALA A 282 33.32 0.63 26.64
C ALA A 282 33.90 1.74 25.75
N ARG A 283 33.47 3.00 25.93
CA ARG A 283 34.01 4.16 25.21
C ARG A 283 35.35 4.67 25.75
N PHE A 284 35.64 4.44 27.03
CA PHE A 284 36.91 4.87 27.65
C PHE A 284 38.09 3.96 27.29
N ILE A 285 37.86 2.65 27.09
CA ILE A 285 38.92 1.68 26.75
C ILE A 285 39.36 1.76 25.27
N TRP A 286 38.54 2.34 24.39
CA TRP A 286 38.82 2.47 22.95
C TRP A 286 39.45 3.81 22.51
N SER A 287 39.74 4.73 23.44
CA SER A 287 40.33 6.05 23.12
C SER A 287 41.75 6.27 23.68
N LEU A 288 42.40 5.24 24.20
CA LEU A 288 43.82 5.33 24.56
C LEU A 288 44.69 5.09 23.31
N PRO A 289 45.56 6.06 22.93
CA PRO A 289 46.49 5.87 21.83
C PRO A 289 47.49 4.76 22.18
N ARG A 290 47.79 3.89 21.20
CA ARG A 290 48.85 2.86 21.32
C ARG A 290 50.22 3.48 21.52
#